data_AF-A0A536D626-F1
#
_entry.id   AF-A0A536D626-F1
#
_cell.length_a   1.000
_cell.length_b   1.000
_cell.length_c   1.000
_cell.angle_alpha   90.00
_cell.angle_beta   90.00
_cell.angle_gamma   90.00
#
_symmetry.space_group_name_H-M   'P 1'
#
loop_
_entity.id
_entity.type
_entity.pdbx_description
1 polymer ?
#
loop_
_entity_poly.entity_id
_entity_poly.type
_entity_poly.pdbx_seq_one_letter_code
_entity_poly.pdbx_strand_id
1 'polypeptide(L)'
;MVQPDVGRVGGVTEWLKVAHLAHAFNLPVAPHAVQLVHLHLACCTPNLKVVEYLAVSEEGDRVWYTEFPEPRDGYWSPYPDRPGLGLELSPEALRKYAV
;
A
#
# COMPACT_ATOMS: atom_id res chain seq x y z
N MET A 1 -13.83 -11.67 4.79
CA MET A 1 -12.89 -10.59 4.42
C MET A 1 -11.60 -11.23 3.96
N VAL A 2 -11.00 -10.77 2.86
CA VAL A 2 -9.69 -11.23 2.40
C VAL A 2 -8.65 -10.14 2.62
N GLN A 3 -7.39 -10.54 2.85
CA GLN A 3 -6.32 -9.61 3.22
C GLN A 3 -5.06 -9.81 2.35
N PRO A 4 -5.15 -9.56 1.03
CA PRO A 4 -4.01 -9.74 0.13
C PRO A 4 -2.93 -8.69 0.41
N ASP A 5 -1.72 -9.17 0.73
CA ASP A 5 -0.49 -8.38 0.78
C ASP A 5 0.13 -8.35 -0.62
N VAL A 6 0.34 -7.16 -1.18
CA VAL A 6 0.83 -6.99 -2.56
C VAL A 6 2.25 -7.52 -2.73
N GLY A 7 3.08 -7.45 -1.68
CA GLY A 7 4.44 -7.98 -1.68
C GLY A 7 4.52 -9.50 -1.57
N ARG A 8 3.42 -10.18 -1.25
CA ARG A 8 3.38 -11.64 -1.03
C ARG A 8 2.51 -12.38 -2.02
N VAL A 9 1.39 -11.78 -2.46
CA VAL A 9 0.38 -12.45 -3.30
C VAL A 9 0.81 -12.58 -4.77
N GLY A 10 1.93 -11.96 -5.17
CA GLY A 10 2.41 -11.95 -6.55
C GLY A 10 2.36 -10.57 -7.22
N GLY A 11 2.37 -9.48 -6.44
CA GLY A 11 2.36 -8.11 -6.95
C GLY A 11 0.97 -7.59 -7.29
N VAL A 12 0.93 -6.40 -7.90
CA VAL A 12 -0.31 -5.68 -8.26
C VAL A 12 -1.25 -6.53 -9.11
N THR A 13 -0.72 -7.25 -10.10
CA THR A 13 -1.52 -8.05 -11.03
C THR A 13 -2.30 -9.16 -10.32
N GLU A 14 -1.63 -9.94 -9.46
CA GLU A 14 -2.30 -11.00 -8.71
C GLU A 14 -3.20 -10.43 -7.61
N TRP A 15 -2.79 -9.32 -6.99
CA TRP A 15 -3.61 -8.63 -6.01
C TRP A 15 -4.97 -8.22 -6.59
N LEU A 16 -4.99 -7.66 -7.81
CA LEU A 16 -6.23 -7.29 -8.51
C LEU A 16 -7.11 -8.50 -8.82
N LYS A 17 -6.53 -9.64 -9.21
CA LYS A 17 -7.29 -10.89 -9.42
C LYS A 17 -7.96 -11.34 -8.12
N VAL A 18 -7.26 -11.30 -7.00
CA VAL A 18 -7.82 -11.63 -5.69
C VAL A 18 -8.93 -10.65 -5.29
N ALA A 19 -8.72 -9.35 -5.50
CA ALA A 19 -9.73 -8.32 -5.18
C ALA A 19 -11.01 -8.49 -6.01
N HIS A 20 -10.88 -8.73 -7.32
CA HIS A 20 -12.02 -9.00 -8.20
C HIS A 20 -12.74 -10.30 -7.84
N LEU A 21 -12.01 -11.36 -7.47
CA LEU A 21 -12.61 -12.60 -7.00
C LEU A 21 -13.39 -12.36 -5.71
N ALA A 22 -12.80 -11.66 -4.73
CA ALA A 22 -13.50 -11.30 -3.50
C ALA A 22 -14.78 -10.48 -3.77
N HIS A 23 -14.71 -9.54 -4.71
CA HIS A 23 -15.86 -8.73 -5.12
C HIS A 23 -16.99 -9.59 -5.70
N ALA A 24 -16.67 -10.57 -6.56
CA ALA A 24 -17.65 -11.50 -7.13
C ALA A 24 -18.38 -12.35 -6.07
N PHE A 25 -17.76 -12.56 -4.90
CA PHE A 25 -18.35 -13.26 -3.76
C PHE A 25 -18.91 -12.32 -2.68
N ASN A 26 -19.05 -11.02 -2.97
CA ASN A 26 -19.49 -10.00 -2.01
C ASN A 26 -18.64 -9.95 -0.72
N LEU A 27 -17.37 -10.33 -0.80
CA LEU A 27 -16.45 -10.30 0.32
C LEU A 27 -15.67 -8.98 0.33
N PRO A 28 -15.49 -8.34 1.49
CA PRO A 28 -14.65 -7.15 1.60
C PRO A 28 -13.17 -7.49 1.48
N VAL A 29 -12.40 -6.53 0.96
CA VAL A 29 -10.93 -6.55 0.91
C VAL A 29 -10.37 -5.58 1.96
N ALA A 30 -9.42 -6.04 2.77
CA ALA A 30 -8.66 -5.21 3.70
C ALA A 30 -7.19 -5.63 3.62
N PRO A 31 -6.36 -5.01 2.77
CA PRO A 31 -4.99 -5.45 2.53
C PRO A 31 -4.13 -5.41 3.80
N HIS A 32 -3.15 -6.31 3.85
CA HIS A 32 -2.21 -6.47 4.97
C HIS A 32 -0.84 -5.87 4.61
N ALA A 33 -0.24 -5.15 5.56
CA ALA A 33 1.09 -4.51 5.46
C ALA A 33 1.29 -3.70 4.16
N VAL A 34 2.52 -3.29 3.84
CA VAL A 34 2.91 -2.62 2.56
C VAL A 34 1.93 -1.51 2.14
N GLN A 35 1.43 -0.81 3.17
CA GLN A 35 0.32 0.13 3.17
C GLN A 35 0.39 1.22 2.09
N LEU A 36 1.58 1.77 1.83
CA LEU A 36 1.77 2.83 0.84
C LEU A 36 1.45 2.38 -0.59
N VAL A 37 1.76 1.14 -0.94
CA VAL A 37 1.41 0.57 -2.26
C VAL A 37 -0.09 0.33 -2.35
N HIS A 38 -0.70 -0.11 -1.25
CA HIS A 38 -2.12 -0.37 -1.21
C HIS A 38 -2.98 0.88 -1.33
N LEU A 39 -2.47 2.10 -1.09
CA LEU A 39 -3.26 3.32 -1.27
C LEU A 39 -3.81 3.44 -2.70
N HIS A 40 -2.98 3.18 -3.71
CA HIS A 40 -3.44 3.20 -5.11
C HIS A 40 -4.46 2.10 -5.40
N LEU A 41 -4.21 0.89 -4.89
CA LEU A 41 -5.09 -0.27 -5.09
C LEU A 41 -6.43 -0.08 -4.36
N ALA A 42 -6.40 0.51 -3.17
CA ALA A 42 -7.54 0.86 -2.35
C ALA A 42 -8.46 1.84 -3.07
N CYS A 43 -7.90 2.92 -3.62
CA CYS A 43 -8.68 3.93 -4.35
C CYS A 43 -9.44 3.36 -5.56
N CYS A 44 -8.99 2.25 -6.16
CA CYS A 44 -9.66 1.63 -7.31
C CYS A 44 -10.45 0.35 -6.97
N THR A 45 -10.62 0.00 -5.69
CA THR A 45 -11.28 -1.26 -5.28
C THR A 45 -12.64 -0.98 -4.61
N PRO A 46 -13.79 -1.24 -5.29
CA PRO A 46 -15.11 -0.89 -4.78
C PRO A 46 -15.51 -1.57 -3.48
N ASN A 47 -15.05 -2.79 -3.24
CA ASN A 47 -15.31 -3.58 -2.04
C ASN A 47 -14.18 -3.47 -0.99
N LEU A 48 -13.37 -2.41 -1.05
CA LEU A 48 -12.40 -2.11 0.00
C LEU A 48 -13.14 -1.79 1.31
N LYS A 49 -12.67 -2.38 2.42
CA LYS A 49 -13.19 -2.11 3.75
C LYS A 49 -12.37 -1.06 4.50
N VAL A 50 -11.05 -1.22 4.51
CA VAL A 50 -10.09 -0.35 5.20
C VAL A 50 -8.68 -0.69 4.71
N VAL A 51 -7.74 0.26 4.78
CA VAL A 51 -6.31 0.00 4.64
C VAL A 51 -5.71 -0.12 6.03
N GLU A 52 -4.99 -1.20 6.29
CA GLU A 52 -4.27 -1.37 7.55
C GLU A 52 -3.17 -0.31 7.69
N TYR A 53 -3.06 0.27 8.88
CA TYR A 53 -1.94 1.11 9.27
C TYR A 53 -1.10 0.36 10.29
N LEU A 54 0.09 -0.08 9.90
CA LEU A 54 0.92 -0.96 10.72
C LEU A 54 2.20 -0.22 11.13
N ALA A 55 2.39 -0.03 12.44
CA ALA A 55 3.52 0.72 13.00
C ALA A 55 4.88 0.20 12.50
N VAL A 56 5.07 -1.12 12.42
CA VAL A 56 6.34 -1.69 11.91
C VAL A 56 6.57 -1.40 10.43
N SER A 57 5.51 -1.30 9.62
CA SER A 57 5.65 -0.88 8.22
C SER A 57 5.99 0.61 8.14
N GLU A 58 5.36 1.43 8.97
CA GLU A 58 5.65 2.87 9.05
C GLU A 58 7.09 3.15 9.46
N GLU A 59 7.62 2.43 10.46
CA GLU A 59 9.03 2.54 10.88
C GLU A 59 9.98 2.27 9.70
N GLY A 60 9.66 1.26 8.88
CA GLY A 60 10.39 0.98 7.64
C GLY A 60 10.24 2.09 6.60
N ASP A 61 9.01 2.57 6.38
CA ASP A 61 8.70 3.64 5.43
C ASP A 61 9.49 4.92 5.75
N ARG A 62 9.63 5.28 7.04
CA ARG A 62 10.44 6.42 7.52
C ARG A 62 11.94 6.28 7.28
N VAL A 63 12.44 5.06 7.18
CA VAL A 63 13.85 4.81 6.83
C VAL A 63 14.03 4.87 5.32
N TRP A 64 13.15 4.22 4.56
CA TRP A 64 13.35 3.98 3.13
C TRP A 64 12.93 5.13 2.23
N TYR A 65 12.00 5.98 2.65
CA TYR A 65 11.48 7.06 1.81
C TYR A 65 11.82 8.44 2.38
N THR A 66 12.03 9.40 1.48
CA THR A 66 12.27 10.80 1.86
C THR A 66 11.02 11.45 2.45
N GLU A 67 9.86 11.11 1.89
CA GLU A 67 8.52 11.47 2.37
C GLU A 67 7.50 10.46 1.84
N PHE A 68 6.34 10.38 2.50
CA PHE A 68 5.22 9.54 2.05
C PHE A 68 3.89 10.16 2.54
N PRO A 69 2.76 9.85 1.89
CA PRO A 69 1.47 10.35 2.32
C PRO A 69 1.18 9.87 3.75
N GLU A 70 0.76 10.77 4.62
CA GLU A 70 0.38 10.47 6.01
C GLU A 70 -1.16 10.48 6.13
N PRO A 71 -1.76 9.59 6.93
CA PRO A 71 -3.21 9.61 7.17
C PRO A 71 -3.63 10.90 7.89
N ARG A 72 -4.80 11.44 7.53
CA ARG A 72 -5.39 12.64 8.12
C ARG A 72 -6.86 12.39 8.43
N ASP A 73 -7.27 12.63 9.68
CA ASP A 73 -8.65 12.45 10.16
C ASP A 73 -9.24 11.05 9.85
N GLY A 74 -8.41 10.01 9.88
CA GLY A 74 -8.81 8.64 9.56
C GLY A 74 -8.91 8.32 8.07
N TYR A 75 -8.55 9.27 7.19
CA TYR A 75 -8.48 9.09 5.75
C TYR A 75 -7.03 9.02 5.26
N TRP A 76 -6.82 8.29 4.17
CA TRP A 76 -5.49 8.15 3.58
C TRP A 76 -5.59 7.99 2.06
N SER A 77 -4.73 8.68 1.33
CA SER A 77 -4.72 8.71 -0.13
C SER A 77 -3.30 8.89 -0.68
N PRO A 78 -3.00 8.38 -1.89
CA PRO A 78 -1.74 8.67 -2.55
C PRO A 78 -1.54 10.17 -2.85
N TYR A 79 -0.33 10.54 -3.24
CA TYR A 79 -0.09 11.86 -3.83
C TYR A 79 -0.81 11.98 -5.19
N PRO A 80 -1.62 13.02 -5.41
CA PRO A 80 -2.46 13.14 -6.61
C PRO A 80 -1.68 13.56 -7.87
N ASP A 81 -0.50 14.14 -7.69
CA ASP A 81 0.27 14.86 -8.71
C ASP A 81 1.66 14.24 -8.98
N ARG A 82 1.94 13.04 -8.44
CA ARG A 82 3.22 12.35 -8.59
C ARG A 82 3.06 11.05 -9.40
N PRO A 83 4.03 10.71 -10.27
CA PRO A 83 3.97 9.48 -11.06
C PRO A 83 4.25 8.23 -10.20
N GLY A 84 3.81 7.07 -10.71
CA GLY A 84 4.04 5.78 -10.03
C GLY A 84 3.37 5.74 -8.66
N LEU A 85 4.13 5.30 -7.65
CA LEU A 85 3.68 5.30 -6.25
C LEU A 85 3.83 6.67 -5.55
N GLY A 86 4.43 7.65 -6.23
CA GLY A 86 4.71 8.97 -5.65
C GLY A 86 5.76 8.97 -4.53
N LEU A 87 6.51 7.88 -4.38
CA LEU A 87 7.54 7.71 -3.35
C LEU A 87 8.93 7.87 -3.94
N GLU A 88 9.83 8.48 -3.17
CA GLU A 88 11.24 8.67 -3.50
C GLU A 88 12.09 8.00 -2.43
N LEU A 89 13.04 7.15 -2.84
CA LEU A 89 13.91 6.43 -1.92
C LEU A 89 14.90 7.39 -1.24
N SER A 90 15.12 7.18 0.05
CA SER A 90 16.11 7.93 0.83
C SER A 90 17.53 7.66 0.30
N PRO A 91 18.24 8.69 -0.22
CA PRO A 91 19.62 8.51 -0.68
C PRO A 91 20.55 8.08 0.46
N GLU A 92 20.24 8.44 1.70
CA GLU A 92 20.99 8.02 2.88
C GLU A 92 20.81 6.52 3.15
N ALA A 93 19.56 6.03 3.15
CA ALA A 93 19.29 4.61 3.31
C ALA A 93 19.94 3.79 2.19
N LEU A 94 19.83 4.26 0.94
CA LEU A 94 20.50 3.64 -0.20
C LEU A 94 22.02 3.53 0.01
N ARG A 95 22.69 4.61 0.44
CA ARG A 95 24.14 4.57 0.72
C ARG A 95 24.49 3.63 1.88
N LYS A 96 23.68 3.62 2.94
CA LYS A 96 23.93 2.84 4.16
C LYS A 96 23.78 1.33 3.94
N TYR A 97 22.81 0.94 3.11
CA TYR A 97 22.43 -0.46 2.90
C TYR A 97 22.80 -0.99 1.50
N ALA A 98 23.54 -0.22 0.70
CA ALA A 98 24.14 -0.72 -0.53
C ALA A 98 25.15 -1.84 -0.24
N VAL A 99 25.14 -2.88 -1.08
CA VAL A 99 26.10 -4.00 -1.09
C VAL A 99 27.11 -3.84 -2.22
#